data_AF-A0A7Y5E1S8-F1
#
_entry.id   AF-A0A7Y5E1S8-F1
#
_cell.length_a   1.000
_cell.length_b   1.000
_cell.length_c   1.000
_cell.angle_alpha   90.00
_cell.angle_beta   90.00
_cell.angle_gamma   90.00
#
_symmetry.space_group_name_H-M   'P 1'
#
loop_
_entity.id
_entity.type
_entity.pdbx_description
1 polymer ?
#
loop_
_entity_poly.entity_id
_entity_poly.type
_entity_poly.pdbx_seq_one_letter_code
_entity_poly.pdbx_strand_id
1 'polypeptide(L)'
;MLLRRCLPFGLAAAALSCALSNAGGPEHESERGLGGASGGNGPPQDAGAEVGPGWSGTDAGAPSGWLFTRGNKVYVAGASGPAAVWVGRGFNIDDMFFCGYNAGLTMPNAEQAMMTLVDTAITTWKPTFLRFSLSMSSYARTSWTGDAAQYKTPMTNVVREVGKFPGVYALVTLRSDVSMTCADDATCLPTPATDAVYVALVDSFARAPFVAFGVANEPGGNAVPSATLADKMMHVVSVVRAEEDRLGVPHHIVSVQGTNWTSDI
;
A
#
# COMPACT_ATOMS: atom_id res chain seq x y z
N MET A 1 -55.13 -7.03 -19.62
CA MET A 1 -55.40 -7.56 -18.27
C MET A 1 -54.73 -8.92 -18.16
N LEU A 2 -53.49 -8.95 -17.66
CA LEU A 2 -52.86 -10.15 -17.08
C LEU A 2 -51.67 -9.66 -16.23
N LEU A 3 -51.84 -9.72 -14.92
CA LEU A 3 -50.80 -9.45 -13.92
C LEU A 3 -49.72 -10.54 -13.99
N ARG A 4 -48.44 -10.16 -13.95
CA ARG A 4 -47.40 -10.97 -13.32
C ARG A 4 -46.62 -10.13 -12.32
N ARG A 5 -46.84 -10.47 -11.05
CA ARG A 5 -46.03 -10.07 -9.90
C ARG A 5 -44.67 -10.77 -9.98
N CYS A 6 -43.59 -10.04 -9.77
CA CYS A 6 -42.36 -10.58 -9.20
C CYS A 6 -42.10 -9.84 -7.89
N LEU A 7 -42.06 -10.61 -6.80
CA LEU A 7 -41.66 -10.18 -5.46
C LEU A 7 -40.12 -10.15 -5.36
N PRO A 8 -39.55 -9.44 -4.37
CA PRO A 8 -38.12 -9.16 -4.27
C PRO A 8 -37.36 -10.33 -3.63
N PHE A 9 -36.29 -10.79 -4.28
CA PHE A 9 -35.15 -11.46 -3.65
C PHE A 9 -34.05 -10.39 -3.64
N GLY A 10 -33.52 -9.94 -2.50
CA GLY A 10 -32.88 -10.75 -1.47
C GLY A 10 -31.37 -10.52 -1.63
N LEU A 11 -30.82 -9.56 -0.89
CA LEU A 11 -29.39 -9.24 -0.85
C LEU A 11 -28.60 -10.51 -0.46
N ALA A 12 -27.92 -11.11 -1.43
CA ALA A 12 -26.90 -12.11 -1.19
C ALA A 12 -25.54 -11.46 -1.46
N ALA A 13 -24.75 -11.28 -0.41
CA ALA A 13 -23.35 -10.93 -0.50
C ALA A 13 -22.61 -12.07 -1.22
N ALA A 14 -22.31 -11.86 -2.50
CA ALA A 14 -21.42 -12.74 -3.24
C ALA A 14 -19.99 -12.43 -2.80
N ALA A 15 -19.45 -13.25 -1.90
CA ALA A 15 -18.02 -13.33 -1.69
C ALA A 15 -17.38 -13.89 -2.97
N LEU A 16 -16.81 -13.01 -3.79
CA LEU A 16 -16.10 -13.39 -5.00
C LEU A 16 -14.72 -13.91 -4.57
N SER A 17 -14.60 -15.23 -4.45
CA SER A 17 -13.31 -15.91 -4.28
C SER A 17 -12.67 -16.05 -5.66
N CYS A 18 -11.63 -15.26 -5.94
CA CYS A 18 -10.72 -15.54 -7.05
C CYS A 18 -9.76 -16.64 -6.58
N ALA A 19 -10.01 -17.88 -7.00
CA ALA A 19 -9.11 -18.98 -6.74
C ALA A 19 -7.80 -18.76 -7.52
N LEU A 20 -6.71 -18.53 -6.80
CA LEU A 20 -5.35 -18.68 -7.33
C LEU A 20 -5.12 -20.16 -7.65
N SER A 21 -5.19 -20.52 -8.92
CA SER A 21 -4.74 -21.82 -9.40
C SER A 21 -3.23 -21.90 -9.27
N ASN A 22 -2.77 -22.62 -8.25
CA ASN A 22 -1.40 -23.04 -8.06
C ASN A 22 -1.07 -24.12 -9.12
N ALA A 23 -0.40 -23.74 -10.21
CA ALA A 23 0.10 -24.69 -11.20
C ALA A 23 1.46 -25.21 -10.74
N GLY A 24 1.50 -26.50 -10.41
CA GLY A 24 2.70 -27.23 -9.99
C GLY A 24 3.81 -27.24 -11.05
N GLY A 25 5.04 -27.35 -10.57
CA GLY A 25 6.26 -27.38 -11.37
C GLY A 25 6.54 -28.72 -12.06
N PRO A 26 7.81 -28.94 -12.43
CA PRO A 26 8.41 -30.24 -12.24
C PRO A 26 9.62 -30.17 -11.30
N GLU A 27 9.72 -31.23 -10.50
CA GLU A 27 10.77 -31.53 -9.56
C GLU A 27 12.12 -31.70 -10.26
N HIS A 28 13.18 -31.15 -9.65
CA HIS A 28 14.54 -31.56 -9.94
C HIS A 28 15.29 -31.74 -8.62
N GLU A 29 15.38 -32.99 -8.17
CA GLU A 29 16.32 -33.42 -7.15
C GLU A 29 17.75 -33.29 -7.70
N SER A 30 18.63 -32.65 -6.93
CA SER A 30 20.05 -33.03 -6.92
C SER A 30 20.63 -32.75 -5.55
N GLU A 31 21.23 -33.80 -5.01
CA GLU A 31 21.84 -33.92 -3.70
C GLU A 31 23.18 -33.17 -3.56
N ARG A 32 23.48 -32.82 -2.31
CA ARG A 32 24.80 -32.68 -1.64
C ARG A 32 25.66 -31.44 -1.90
N GLY A 33 25.90 -30.72 -0.80
CA GLY A 33 27.05 -29.86 -0.59
C GLY A 33 27.11 -29.30 0.83
N LEU A 34 27.57 -30.11 1.80
CA LEU A 34 27.89 -29.67 3.15
C LEU A 34 29.21 -28.88 3.17
N GLY A 35 29.18 -27.68 3.73
CA GLY A 35 30.33 -26.87 4.15
C GLY A 35 29.83 -25.43 4.41
N GLY A 36 29.97 -24.79 5.57
CA GLY A 36 30.95 -24.96 6.65
C GLY A 36 31.81 -23.69 6.74
N ALA A 37 31.29 -22.63 7.37
CA ALA A 37 32.04 -21.50 7.96
C ALA A 37 31.01 -20.61 8.71
N SER A 38 30.89 -20.64 10.04
CA SER A 38 31.72 -19.97 11.06
C SER A 38 31.71 -18.44 11.01
N GLY A 39 30.94 -17.84 11.94
CA GLY A 39 31.41 -16.73 12.79
C GLY A 39 31.17 -15.30 12.30
N GLY A 40 30.21 -14.62 12.94
CA GLY A 40 30.07 -13.17 12.87
C GLY A 40 28.83 -12.65 13.59
N ASN A 41 28.77 -12.78 14.92
CA ASN A 41 27.79 -12.08 15.75
C ASN A 41 28.11 -10.58 15.76
N GLY A 42 27.59 -9.84 14.78
CA GLY A 42 27.37 -8.40 14.90
C GLY A 42 25.88 -8.16 15.19
N PRO A 43 25.51 -7.32 16.18
CA PRO A 43 24.11 -6.95 16.33
C PRO A 43 23.65 -6.24 15.04
N PRO A 44 22.40 -6.45 14.59
CA PRO A 44 21.85 -5.70 13.47
C PRO A 44 21.93 -4.22 13.84
N GLN A 45 22.72 -3.46 13.08
CA GLN A 45 22.66 -2.02 13.13
C GLN A 45 21.32 -1.65 12.50
N ASP A 46 20.33 -1.40 13.36
CA ASP A 46 19.11 -0.73 12.96
C ASP A 46 19.51 0.49 12.14
N ALA A 47 19.11 0.51 10.87
CA ALA A 47 19.12 1.70 10.03
C ALA A 47 18.10 2.68 10.59
N GLY A 48 18.41 3.24 11.76
CA GLY A 48 17.76 4.42 12.28
C GLY A 48 18.02 5.51 11.27
N ALA A 49 17.00 5.86 10.49
CA ALA A 49 16.96 7.12 9.79
C ALA A 49 17.22 8.21 10.84
N GLU A 50 18.43 8.79 10.79
CA GLU A 50 18.73 9.97 11.57
C GLU A 50 17.69 11.02 11.19
N VAL A 51 16.98 11.50 12.19
CA VAL A 51 16.01 12.59 12.05
C VAL A 51 16.81 13.78 11.53
N GLY A 52 16.63 14.11 10.25
CA GLY A 52 17.34 15.22 9.61
C GLY A 52 17.18 16.50 10.43
N PRO A 53 18.15 17.44 10.32
CA PRO A 53 18.16 18.69 11.07
C PRO A 53 17.06 19.62 10.56
N GLY A 54 15.83 19.34 10.98
CA GLY A 54 14.61 20.05 10.62
C GLY A 54 13.45 19.76 11.57
N TRP A 55 13.46 18.61 12.25
CA TRP A 55 12.47 18.30 13.29
C TRP A 55 13.07 18.49 14.70
N SER A 56 13.34 19.73 15.08
CA SER A 56 13.54 20.11 16.49
C SER A 56 12.18 20.21 17.20
N GLY A 57 11.43 19.11 17.22
CA GLY A 57 10.11 19.03 17.81
C GLY A 57 10.14 18.24 19.10
N THR A 58 10.45 18.92 20.22
CA THR A 58 10.05 18.50 21.56
C THR A 58 8.55 18.20 21.57
N ASP A 59 8.12 16.94 21.49
CA ASP A 59 6.74 16.45 21.74
C ASP A 59 5.60 17.42 21.33
N ALA A 60 5.79 18.21 20.27
CA ALA A 60 4.79 19.12 19.75
C ALA A 60 3.85 18.22 18.97
N GLY A 61 2.92 17.62 19.71
CA GLY A 61 2.19 16.42 19.36
C GLY A 61 1.74 16.43 17.90
N ALA A 62 2.08 15.36 17.18
CA ALA A 62 1.54 15.12 15.86
C ALA A 62 0.02 15.41 15.89
N PRO A 63 -0.58 15.97 14.82
CA PRO A 63 -1.97 16.39 14.92
C PRO A 63 -2.87 15.18 15.19
N SER A 64 -4.01 15.41 15.81
CA SER A 64 -4.96 14.35 16.17
C SER A 64 -5.20 13.38 15.00
N GLY A 65 -5.14 12.09 15.27
CA GLY A 65 -5.40 11.03 14.31
C GLY A 65 -4.23 10.66 13.40
N TRP A 66 -3.15 11.44 13.36
CA TRP A 66 -1.94 11.09 12.60
C TRP A 66 -1.20 9.91 13.25
N LEU A 67 -0.70 9.01 12.41
CA LEU A 67 0.23 7.97 12.84
C LEU A 67 1.66 8.52 12.84
N PHE A 68 2.46 8.09 13.80
CA PHE A 68 3.89 8.37 13.87
C PHE A 68 4.66 7.19 14.49
N THR A 69 5.97 7.12 14.27
CA THR A 69 6.83 6.11 14.88
C THR A 69 7.62 6.68 16.06
N ARG A 70 7.90 5.83 17.05
CA ARG A 70 8.85 6.10 18.12
C ARG A 70 9.49 4.78 18.55
N GLY A 71 10.80 4.65 18.33
CA GLY A 71 11.47 3.35 18.41
C GLY A 71 10.82 2.34 17.46
N ASN A 72 10.58 1.14 17.95
CA ASN A 72 9.99 0.04 17.17
C ASN A 72 8.45 -0.02 17.21
N LYS A 73 7.77 1.10 17.53
CA LYS A 73 6.31 1.15 17.66
C LYS A 73 5.71 2.27 16.82
N VAL A 74 4.50 2.01 16.34
CA VAL A 74 3.62 3.00 15.73
C VAL A 74 2.66 3.51 16.80
N TYR A 75 2.41 4.81 16.79
CA TYR A 75 1.50 5.48 17.69
C TYR A 75 0.47 6.27 16.89
N VAL A 76 -0.73 6.43 17.44
CA VAL A 76 -1.73 7.38 16.99
C VAL A 76 -1.75 8.59 17.92
N ALA A 77 -1.68 9.78 17.34
CA ALA A 77 -1.81 11.02 18.08
C ALA A 77 -3.26 11.26 18.54
N GLY A 78 -3.44 11.61 19.82
CA GLY A 78 -4.74 11.99 20.37
C GLY A 78 -5.04 13.48 20.17
N ALA A 79 -6.32 13.85 20.18
CA ALA A 79 -6.75 15.25 20.08
C ALA A 79 -6.30 16.12 21.27
N SER A 80 -6.22 15.51 22.45
CA SER A 80 -5.93 16.18 23.72
C SER A 80 -5.32 15.25 24.76
N GLY A 81 -5.01 14.00 24.37
CA GLY A 81 -4.53 12.94 25.26
C GLY A 81 -3.17 12.40 24.84
N PRO A 82 -2.54 11.56 25.67
CA PRO A 82 -1.28 10.93 25.31
C PRO A 82 -1.46 10.09 24.06
N ALA A 83 -0.42 10.04 23.22
CA ALA A 83 -0.40 9.15 22.08
C ALA A 83 -0.53 7.69 22.52
N ALA A 84 -1.32 6.91 21.80
CA ALA A 84 -1.53 5.49 22.08
C ALA A 84 -0.76 4.64 21.09
N VAL A 85 -0.21 3.50 21.53
CA VAL A 85 0.38 2.51 20.61
C VAL A 85 -0.72 2.01 19.69
N TRP A 86 -0.47 2.05 18.39
CA TRP A 86 -1.38 1.59 17.36
C TRP A 86 -0.95 0.21 16.82
N VAL A 87 -1.94 -0.62 16.51
CA VAL A 87 -1.75 -1.94 15.90
C VAL A 87 -2.72 -2.09 14.73
N GLY A 88 -2.17 -2.28 13.53
CA GLY A 88 -2.93 -2.57 12.32
C GLY A 88 -3.41 -4.02 12.28
N ARG A 89 -4.70 -4.22 12.02
CA ARG A 89 -5.32 -5.52 11.72
C ARG A 89 -6.30 -5.32 10.58
N GLY A 90 -6.17 -6.12 9.53
CA GLY A 90 -6.76 -5.74 8.27
C GLY A 90 -6.64 -6.76 7.16
N PHE A 91 -6.93 -6.28 5.96
CA PHE A 91 -6.83 -7.05 4.73
C PHE A 91 -6.28 -6.17 3.60
N ASN A 92 -5.81 -6.84 2.55
CA ASN A 92 -5.38 -6.20 1.31
C ASN A 92 -6.59 -6.05 0.39
N ILE A 93 -6.61 -4.96 -0.37
CA ILE A 93 -7.57 -4.70 -1.43
C ILE A 93 -6.76 -4.30 -2.66
N ASP A 94 -7.01 -4.98 -3.75
CA ASP A 94 -6.47 -4.60 -5.04
C ASP A 94 -7.25 -3.42 -5.62
N ASP A 95 -6.63 -2.62 -6.50
CA ASP A 95 -7.31 -1.48 -7.10
C ASP A 95 -8.46 -1.89 -8.05
N MET A 96 -9.18 -0.90 -8.59
CA MET A 96 -10.31 -1.13 -9.50
C MET A 96 -9.97 -1.82 -10.82
N PHE A 97 -8.68 -2.05 -11.10
CA PHE A 97 -8.20 -2.75 -12.29
C PHE A 97 -7.71 -4.17 -11.99
N PHE A 98 -7.88 -4.67 -10.77
CA PHE A 98 -7.63 -6.06 -10.44
C PHE A 98 -8.42 -7.03 -11.31
N CYS A 99 -7.78 -8.11 -11.75
CA CYS A 99 -8.26 -9.05 -12.78
C CYS A 99 -8.53 -8.43 -14.15
N GLY A 100 -8.32 -7.13 -14.30
CA GLY A 100 -8.49 -6.41 -15.53
C GLY A 100 -9.90 -6.33 -16.00
N TYR A 101 -10.04 -5.42 -16.92
CA TYR A 101 -10.89 -5.61 -18.07
C TYR A 101 -10.53 -6.92 -18.82
N ASN A 102 -10.57 -8.07 -18.16
CA ASN A 102 -10.43 -9.39 -18.75
C ASN A 102 -11.70 -9.66 -19.53
N ALA A 103 -11.73 -9.21 -20.78
CA ALA A 103 -12.59 -9.67 -21.86
C ALA A 103 -14.07 -9.97 -21.49
N GLY A 104 -14.64 -9.30 -20.48
CA GLY A 104 -15.95 -9.63 -19.91
C GLY A 104 -16.15 -9.36 -18.40
N LEU A 105 -15.09 -9.29 -17.58
CA LEU A 105 -15.19 -8.90 -16.16
C LEU A 105 -15.10 -7.38 -15.97
N THR A 106 -16.02 -6.66 -16.59
CA THR A 106 -16.14 -5.21 -16.41
C THR A 106 -17.16 -4.95 -15.31
N MET A 107 -16.79 -4.29 -14.23
CA MET A 107 -17.77 -3.76 -13.28
C MET A 107 -18.29 -2.41 -13.82
N PRO A 108 -19.58 -2.28 -14.15
CA PRO A 108 -20.16 -0.97 -14.39
C PRO A 108 -19.99 -0.14 -13.12
N ASN A 109 -19.42 1.06 -13.24
CA ASN A 109 -19.19 1.97 -12.11
C ASN A 109 -18.26 1.39 -11.01
N ALA A 110 -17.06 0.96 -11.39
CA ALA A 110 -16.09 0.30 -10.51
C ALA A 110 -15.77 1.09 -9.23
N GLU A 111 -15.72 2.43 -9.31
CA GLU A 111 -15.56 3.31 -8.15
C GLU A 111 -16.63 3.04 -7.07
N GLN A 112 -17.91 3.12 -7.46
CA GLN A 112 -19.02 2.93 -6.52
C GLN A 112 -19.04 1.52 -5.93
N ALA A 113 -18.73 0.51 -6.75
CA ALA A 113 -18.64 -0.88 -6.29
C ALA A 113 -17.53 -1.05 -5.23
N MET A 114 -16.34 -0.50 -5.46
CA MET A 114 -15.24 -0.55 -4.49
C MET A 114 -15.54 0.24 -3.22
N MET A 115 -16.13 1.44 -3.31
CA MET A 115 -16.54 2.20 -2.13
C MET A 115 -17.55 1.41 -1.28
N THR A 116 -18.52 0.74 -1.92
CA THR A 116 -19.49 -0.12 -1.22
C THR A 116 -18.81 -1.31 -0.54
N LEU A 117 -17.80 -1.90 -1.18
CA LEU A 117 -17.01 -2.99 -0.61
C LEU A 117 -16.20 -2.51 0.61
N VAL A 118 -15.55 -1.35 0.52
CA VAL A 118 -14.81 -0.75 1.65
C VAL A 118 -15.74 -0.47 2.82
N ASP A 119 -16.89 0.17 2.58
CA ASP A 119 -17.89 0.45 3.61
C ASP A 119 -18.39 -0.84 4.29
N THR A 120 -18.80 -1.83 3.49
CA THR A 120 -19.32 -3.12 3.98
C THR A 120 -18.26 -3.87 4.78
N ALA A 121 -17.03 -3.93 4.27
CA ALA A 121 -15.95 -4.66 4.92
C ALA A 121 -15.52 -3.99 6.23
N ILE A 122 -15.45 -2.65 6.28
CA ILE A 122 -15.12 -1.94 7.52
C ILE A 122 -16.22 -2.11 8.57
N THR A 123 -17.48 -1.92 8.18
CA THR A 123 -18.62 -2.02 9.12
C THR A 123 -18.82 -3.44 9.65
N THR A 124 -18.56 -4.46 8.82
CA THR A 124 -18.78 -5.87 9.17
C THR A 124 -17.58 -6.48 9.90
N TRP A 125 -16.37 -6.33 9.35
CA TRP A 125 -15.16 -7.00 9.87
C TRP A 125 -14.41 -6.16 10.90
N LYS A 126 -14.69 -4.86 10.99
CA LYS A 126 -14.08 -3.91 11.93
C LYS A 126 -12.53 -3.95 11.92
N PRO A 127 -11.89 -3.90 10.74
CA PRO A 127 -10.44 -3.76 10.66
C PRO A 127 -10.01 -2.41 11.28
N THR A 128 -8.74 -2.30 11.62
CA THR A 128 -8.09 -1.02 11.95
C THR A 128 -7.19 -0.52 10.81
N PHE A 129 -7.07 -1.31 9.74
CA PHE A 129 -6.13 -1.09 8.66
C PHE A 129 -6.59 -1.74 7.35
N LEU A 130 -6.44 -1.06 6.23
CA LEU A 130 -6.61 -1.59 4.88
C LEU A 130 -5.35 -1.28 4.08
N ARG A 131 -4.88 -2.23 3.26
CA ARG A 131 -3.80 -1.97 2.29
C ARG A 131 -4.37 -1.95 0.88
N PHE A 132 -4.22 -0.82 0.20
CA PHE A 132 -4.54 -0.67 -1.23
C PHE A 132 -3.30 -0.97 -2.06
N SER A 133 -3.41 -1.94 -2.95
CA SER A 133 -2.40 -2.30 -3.94
C SER A 133 -2.71 -1.55 -5.24
N LEU A 134 -1.94 -0.49 -5.51
CA LEU A 134 -2.17 0.44 -6.62
C LEU A 134 -1.45 0.05 -7.92
N SER A 135 -1.96 0.67 -8.98
CA SER A 135 -1.56 0.68 -10.36
C SER A 135 -1.36 -0.72 -10.90
N MET A 136 -2.25 -1.64 -10.51
CA MET A 136 -2.19 -3.04 -10.88
C MET A 136 -2.44 -3.20 -12.38
N SER A 137 -1.45 -3.75 -13.07
CA SER A 137 -1.59 -4.19 -14.45
C SER A 137 -2.13 -5.61 -14.48
N SER A 138 -3.40 -5.75 -14.75
CA SER A 138 -3.92 -7.03 -15.20
C SER A 138 -3.51 -7.34 -16.64
N TYR A 139 -3.30 -6.34 -17.51
CA TYR A 139 -2.75 -6.51 -18.88
C TYR A 139 -2.06 -5.27 -19.47
N ALA A 140 -2.45 -4.06 -19.05
CA ALA A 140 -1.77 -2.81 -19.41
C ALA A 140 -1.53 -1.98 -18.14
N ARG A 141 -0.26 -1.61 -17.91
CA ARG A 141 0.11 -0.74 -16.78
C ARG A 141 -0.53 0.62 -16.96
N THR A 142 -1.20 1.10 -15.91
CA THR A 142 -1.68 2.47 -15.78
C THR A 142 -0.70 3.29 -14.96
N SER A 143 -0.89 4.61 -14.96
CA SER A 143 -0.17 5.54 -14.10
C SER A 143 -1.14 6.36 -13.27
N TRP A 144 -0.79 6.63 -12.01
CA TRP A 144 -1.48 7.64 -11.20
C TRP A 144 -1.43 9.04 -11.83
N THR A 145 -0.39 9.32 -12.62
CA THR A 145 -0.20 10.59 -13.34
C THR A 145 -0.75 10.57 -14.77
N GLY A 146 -1.42 9.48 -15.18
CA GLY A 146 -2.07 9.35 -16.47
C GLY A 146 -3.41 10.10 -16.55
N ASP A 147 -4.40 9.51 -17.23
CA ASP A 147 -5.75 10.06 -17.26
C ASP A 147 -6.37 10.05 -15.85
N ALA A 148 -6.52 11.24 -15.28
CA ALA A 148 -7.03 11.39 -13.93
C ALA A 148 -8.48 10.93 -13.78
N ALA A 149 -9.32 11.02 -14.83
CA ALA A 149 -10.70 10.57 -14.78
C ALA A 149 -10.79 9.04 -14.80
N GLN A 150 -9.84 8.38 -15.45
CA GLN A 150 -9.79 6.93 -15.55
C GLN A 150 -9.34 6.25 -14.25
N TYR A 151 -8.37 6.85 -13.53
CA TYR A 151 -7.73 6.15 -12.41
C TYR A 151 -7.52 6.98 -11.14
N LYS A 152 -6.80 8.11 -11.22
CA LYS A 152 -6.45 8.92 -10.05
C LYS A 152 -7.68 9.36 -9.25
N THR A 153 -8.66 9.95 -9.94
CA THR A 153 -9.89 10.46 -9.32
C THR A 153 -10.68 9.36 -8.63
N PRO A 154 -11.08 8.28 -9.33
CA PRO A 154 -11.90 7.25 -8.70
C PRO A 154 -11.12 6.52 -7.58
N MET A 155 -9.82 6.26 -7.71
CA MET A 155 -9.06 5.63 -6.62
C MET A 155 -8.85 6.57 -5.43
N THR A 156 -8.68 7.88 -5.67
CA THR A 156 -8.64 8.86 -4.59
C THR A 156 -9.94 8.84 -3.79
N ASN A 157 -11.09 8.75 -4.46
CA ASN A 157 -12.39 8.67 -3.80
C ASN A 157 -12.56 7.36 -3.02
N VAL A 158 -12.17 6.22 -3.60
CA VAL A 158 -12.17 4.91 -2.90
C VAL A 158 -11.31 4.94 -1.63
N VAL A 159 -10.09 5.47 -1.70
CA VAL A 159 -9.22 5.57 -0.51
C VAL A 159 -9.82 6.54 0.52
N ARG A 160 -10.40 7.67 0.08
CA ARG A 160 -11.07 8.62 0.99
C ARG A 160 -12.30 8.05 1.69
N GLU A 161 -12.90 6.99 1.15
CA GLU A 161 -13.98 6.26 1.82
C GLU A 161 -13.56 5.73 3.19
N VAL A 162 -12.31 5.28 3.33
CA VAL A 162 -11.75 4.84 4.63
C VAL A 162 -11.77 5.96 5.67
N GLY A 163 -11.52 7.19 5.24
CA GLY A 163 -11.50 8.37 6.12
C GLY A 163 -12.83 8.67 6.81
N LYS A 164 -13.93 8.05 6.38
CA LYS A 164 -15.24 8.13 7.06
C LYS A 164 -15.30 7.32 8.36
N PHE A 165 -14.33 6.42 8.58
CA PHE A 165 -14.30 5.49 9.71
C PHE A 165 -13.17 5.83 10.69
N PRO A 166 -13.47 6.50 11.81
CA PRO A 166 -12.45 6.86 12.79
C PRO A 166 -11.68 5.63 13.31
N GLY A 167 -10.35 5.73 13.34
CA GLY A 167 -9.47 4.66 13.81
C GLY A 167 -9.14 3.57 12.77
N VAL A 168 -9.61 3.72 11.53
CA VAL A 168 -9.22 2.87 10.40
C VAL A 168 -8.24 3.63 9.51
N TYR A 169 -7.14 2.97 9.14
CA TYR A 169 -6.06 3.55 8.35
C TYR A 169 -5.92 2.85 7.01
N ALA A 170 -5.44 3.57 6.00
CA ALA A 170 -5.20 3.07 4.65
C ALA A 170 -3.71 3.15 4.32
N LEU A 171 -3.08 2.03 3.97
CA LEU A 171 -1.76 2.01 3.34
C LEU A 171 -1.92 1.95 1.83
N VAL A 172 -1.46 2.99 1.14
CA VAL A 172 -1.49 3.11 -0.31
C VAL A 172 -0.13 2.68 -0.85
N THR A 173 -0.04 1.47 -1.41
CA THR A 173 1.23 0.89 -1.92
C THR A 173 1.21 0.85 -3.43
N LEU A 174 2.29 1.31 -4.08
CA LEU A 174 2.46 1.11 -5.51
C LEU A 174 2.88 -0.35 -5.77
N ARG A 175 2.05 -1.15 -6.44
CA ARG A 175 2.41 -2.53 -6.81
C ARG A 175 3.18 -2.55 -8.11
N SER A 176 2.61 -1.94 -9.15
CA SER A 176 3.23 -1.75 -10.45
C SER A 176 2.93 -0.36 -10.99
N ASP A 177 3.71 0.20 -11.89
CA ASP A 177 3.40 1.46 -12.59
C ASP A 177 4.15 1.50 -13.92
N VAL A 178 3.68 2.29 -14.89
CA VAL A 178 4.39 2.48 -16.17
C VAL A 178 5.80 3.05 -15.99
N SER A 179 6.01 3.83 -14.93
CA SER A 179 7.30 4.42 -14.58
C SER A 179 8.25 3.47 -13.86
N MET A 180 7.77 2.31 -13.41
CA MET A 180 8.59 1.33 -12.69
C MET A 180 9.22 0.30 -13.64
N THR A 181 10.37 -0.25 -13.23
CA THR A 181 10.98 -1.40 -13.89
C THR A 181 10.46 -2.68 -13.24
N CYS A 182 9.88 -3.58 -14.02
CA CYS A 182 9.20 -4.77 -13.50
C CYS A 182 9.74 -6.02 -14.17
N ALA A 183 10.24 -6.97 -13.37
CA ALA A 183 10.45 -8.35 -13.83
C ALA A 183 9.12 -9.12 -13.81
N ASP A 184 8.28 -8.82 -12.81
CA ASP A 184 6.90 -9.27 -12.64
C ASP A 184 6.05 -8.11 -12.09
N ASP A 185 4.72 -8.20 -12.21
CA ASP A 185 3.79 -7.17 -11.74
C ASP A 185 3.92 -6.92 -10.23
N ALA A 186 4.28 -7.96 -9.46
CA ALA A 186 4.39 -7.93 -8.02
C ALA A 186 5.73 -7.35 -7.53
N THR A 187 6.77 -7.32 -8.35
CA THR A 187 8.16 -7.09 -7.90
C THR A 187 8.79 -5.83 -8.48
N CYS A 188 7.96 -4.91 -8.95
CA CYS A 188 8.40 -3.68 -9.60
C CYS A 188 9.31 -2.83 -8.71
N LEU A 189 10.30 -2.19 -9.33
CA LEU A 189 11.21 -1.24 -8.70
C LEU A 189 10.94 0.18 -9.18
N PRO A 190 10.89 1.16 -8.25
CA PRO A 190 10.89 2.57 -8.59
C PRO A 190 12.10 2.96 -9.45
N THR A 191 11.85 3.87 -10.37
CA THR A 191 12.86 4.60 -11.15
C THR A 191 12.73 6.09 -10.87
N PRO A 192 13.68 6.94 -11.33
CA PRO A 192 13.51 8.39 -11.23
C PRO A 192 12.22 8.91 -11.90
N ALA A 193 11.68 8.21 -12.91
CA ALA A 193 10.40 8.59 -13.50
C ALA A 193 9.20 8.37 -12.55
N THR A 194 9.37 7.51 -11.54
CA THR A 194 8.35 7.22 -10.52
C THR A 194 8.20 8.36 -9.52
N ASP A 195 9.16 9.29 -9.43
CA ASP A 195 9.11 10.43 -8.50
C ASP A 195 7.83 11.26 -8.70
N ALA A 196 7.44 11.50 -9.95
CA ALA A 196 6.21 12.23 -10.28
C ALA A 196 4.93 11.51 -9.79
N VAL A 197 4.95 10.18 -9.72
CA VAL A 197 3.85 9.37 -9.19
C VAL A 197 3.72 9.58 -7.69
N TYR A 198 4.81 9.51 -6.94
CA TYR A 198 4.78 9.75 -5.49
C TYR A 198 4.42 11.19 -5.15
N VAL A 199 4.94 12.18 -5.88
CA VAL A 199 4.52 13.59 -5.73
C VAL A 199 3.00 13.72 -5.87
N ALA A 200 2.44 13.15 -6.95
CA ALA A 200 1.01 13.21 -7.21
C ALA A 200 0.16 12.40 -6.21
N LEU A 201 0.70 11.33 -5.61
CA LEU A 201 0.06 10.59 -4.52
C LEU A 201 0.03 11.43 -3.24
N VAL A 202 1.15 12.04 -2.86
CA VAL A 202 1.23 12.94 -1.70
C VAL A 202 0.26 14.11 -1.87
N ASP A 203 0.24 14.79 -3.03
CA ASP A 203 -0.72 15.84 -3.34
C ASP A 203 -2.19 15.43 -3.11
N SER A 204 -2.53 14.18 -3.45
CA SER A 204 -3.91 13.66 -3.35
C SER A 204 -4.36 13.45 -1.90
N PHE A 205 -3.42 13.16 -1.02
CA PHE A 205 -3.66 12.75 0.37
C PHE A 205 -2.94 13.61 1.41
N ALA A 206 -2.38 14.76 1.03
CA ALA A 206 -1.50 15.59 1.86
C ALA A 206 -2.06 15.92 3.25
N ARG A 207 -3.39 15.98 3.39
CA ARG A 207 -4.08 16.33 4.64
C ARG A 207 -4.92 15.16 5.19
N ALA A 208 -4.65 13.93 4.77
CA ALA A 208 -5.41 12.75 5.13
C ALA A 208 -4.66 11.95 6.23
N PRO A 209 -4.90 12.22 7.53
CA PRO A 209 -4.15 11.59 8.63
C PRO A 209 -4.29 10.07 8.71
N PHE A 210 -5.33 9.53 8.06
CA PHE A 210 -5.61 8.10 8.00
C PHE A 210 -4.79 7.38 6.90
N VAL A 211 -4.04 8.11 6.07
CA VAL A 211 -3.24 7.54 4.98
C VAL A 211 -1.80 7.29 5.42
N ALA A 212 -1.24 6.18 4.97
CA ALA A 212 0.18 5.87 4.95
C ALA A 212 0.59 5.52 3.52
N PHE A 213 1.86 5.73 3.17
CA PHE A 213 2.39 5.39 1.85
C PHE A 213 3.24 4.14 1.92
N GLY A 214 3.03 3.19 1.01
CA GLY A 214 3.91 2.05 0.80
C GLY A 214 4.75 2.31 -0.44
N VAL A 215 6.07 2.16 -0.33
CA VAL A 215 6.96 2.44 -1.46
C VAL A 215 6.67 1.47 -2.61
N ALA A 216 6.93 0.18 -2.44
CA ALA A 216 6.72 -0.82 -3.47
C ALA A 216 6.21 -2.14 -2.87
N ASN A 217 5.47 -2.93 -3.64
CA ASN A 217 5.19 -4.32 -3.31
C ASN A 217 6.43 -5.17 -3.62
N GLU A 218 6.86 -5.98 -2.65
CA GLU A 218 7.87 -7.06 -2.78
C GLU A 218 9.02 -6.71 -3.75
N PRO A 219 9.67 -5.55 -3.56
CA PRO A 219 10.48 -4.93 -4.59
C PRO A 219 11.69 -5.79 -4.96
N GLY A 220 11.83 -6.11 -6.25
CA GLY A 220 12.96 -6.85 -6.78
C GLY A 220 12.98 -8.35 -6.49
N GLY A 221 11.96 -8.89 -5.80
CA GLY A 221 11.86 -10.31 -5.45
C GLY A 221 13.15 -10.81 -4.78
N ASN A 222 13.74 -11.87 -5.35
CA ASN A 222 15.01 -12.46 -4.90
C ASN A 222 16.22 -12.03 -5.73
N ALA A 223 16.06 -11.11 -6.68
CA ALA A 223 17.06 -10.84 -7.72
C ALA A 223 17.90 -9.58 -7.44
N VAL A 224 17.43 -8.69 -6.57
CA VAL A 224 18.05 -7.38 -6.35
C VAL A 224 18.88 -7.39 -5.07
N PRO A 225 20.15 -6.96 -5.11
CA PRO A 225 20.97 -6.82 -3.90
C PRO A 225 20.37 -5.83 -2.90
N SER A 226 20.46 -6.14 -1.60
CA SER A 226 19.84 -5.34 -0.54
C SER A 226 20.27 -3.86 -0.54
N ALA A 227 21.55 -3.58 -0.86
CA ALA A 227 22.03 -2.19 -0.97
C ALA A 227 21.34 -1.41 -2.10
N THR A 228 21.22 -2.01 -3.28
CA THR A 228 20.49 -1.39 -4.41
C THR A 228 19.02 -1.20 -4.09
N LEU A 229 18.41 -2.15 -3.37
CA LEU A 229 17.04 -2.00 -2.93
C LEU A 229 16.90 -0.85 -1.94
N ALA A 230 17.73 -0.81 -0.90
CA ALA A 230 17.74 0.24 0.11
C ALA A 230 17.87 1.64 -0.51
N ASP A 231 18.83 1.83 -1.43
CA ASP A 231 19.04 3.11 -2.13
C ASP A 231 17.77 3.57 -2.87
N LYS A 232 17.12 2.65 -3.60
CA LYS A 232 15.89 2.95 -4.34
C LYS A 232 14.72 3.27 -3.42
N MET A 233 14.55 2.50 -2.34
CA MET A 233 13.45 2.73 -1.40
C MET A 233 13.65 4.03 -0.63
N MET A 234 14.88 4.33 -0.18
CA MET A 234 15.21 5.57 0.51
C MET A 234 15.10 6.79 -0.40
N HIS A 235 15.44 6.67 -1.69
CA HIS A 235 15.18 7.73 -2.67
C HIS A 235 13.69 8.09 -2.70
N VAL A 236 12.79 7.10 -2.79
CA VAL A 236 11.34 7.36 -2.75
C VAL A 236 10.90 8.02 -1.44
N VAL A 237 11.40 7.55 -0.29
CA VAL A 237 11.11 8.21 1.00
C VAL A 237 11.51 9.68 0.94
N SER A 238 12.67 10.01 0.37
CA SER A 238 13.12 11.39 0.24
C SER A 238 12.19 12.25 -0.65
N VAL A 239 11.67 11.67 -1.74
CA VAL A 239 10.70 12.34 -2.63
C VAL A 239 9.39 12.63 -1.89
N VAL A 240 8.87 11.65 -1.15
CA VAL A 240 7.65 11.82 -0.33
C VAL A 240 7.84 12.93 0.70
N ARG A 241 8.96 12.93 1.44
CA ARG A 241 9.24 13.95 2.46
C ARG A 241 9.40 15.33 1.86
N ALA A 242 10.14 15.46 0.76
CA ALA A 242 10.32 16.73 0.06
C ALA A 242 8.97 17.32 -0.37
N GLU A 243 8.04 16.48 -0.81
CA GLU A 243 6.71 16.93 -1.23
C GLU A 243 5.82 17.32 -0.05
N GLU A 244 5.83 16.56 1.05
CA GLU A 244 5.12 16.92 2.28
C GLU A 244 5.61 18.25 2.86
N ASP A 245 6.94 18.45 2.86
CA ASP A 245 7.57 19.70 3.30
C ASP A 245 7.16 20.87 2.40
N ARG A 246 7.18 20.67 1.07
CA ARG A 246 6.73 21.66 0.09
C ARG A 246 5.27 22.08 0.32
N LEU A 247 4.41 21.13 0.68
CA LEU A 247 2.99 21.35 0.96
C LEU A 247 2.71 21.88 2.38
N GLY A 248 3.72 21.89 3.26
CA GLY A 248 3.59 22.31 4.64
C GLY A 248 2.60 21.45 5.44
N VAL A 249 2.62 20.14 5.22
CA VAL A 249 1.76 19.16 5.91
C VAL A 249 2.59 18.26 6.85
N PRO A 250 1.97 17.67 7.88
CA PRO A 250 2.64 16.65 8.68
C PRO A 250 3.09 15.47 7.82
N HIS A 251 4.16 14.81 8.24
CA HIS A 251 4.69 13.63 7.57
C HIS A 251 3.81 12.41 7.81
N HIS A 252 3.41 11.73 6.74
CA HIS A 252 2.72 10.45 6.82
C HIS A 252 3.70 9.33 7.20
N ILE A 253 3.18 8.19 7.68
CA ILE A 253 3.98 6.97 7.76
C ILE A 253 4.33 6.52 6.34
N VAL A 254 5.61 6.19 6.12
CA VAL A 254 6.08 5.52 4.91
C VAL A 254 6.54 4.12 5.27
N SER A 255 5.89 3.12 4.67
CA SER A 255 6.23 1.71 4.79
C SER A 255 7.17 1.31 3.65
N VAL A 256 8.31 0.74 4.04
CA VAL A 256 9.32 0.21 3.12
C VAL A 256 9.37 -1.31 3.32
N GLN A 257 9.28 -2.06 2.22
CA GLN A 257 9.41 -3.51 2.25
C GLN A 257 10.88 -3.91 2.03
N GLY A 258 11.31 -4.96 2.73
CA GLY A 258 12.66 -5.52 2.65
C GLY A 258 12.87 -6.47 1.46
N THR A 259 14.05 -7.09 1.42
CA THR A 259 14.44 -8.06 0.38
C THR A 259 13.76 -9.42 0.55
N ASN A 260 13.94 -10.31 -0.43
CA ASN A 260 13.48 -11.71 -0.38
C ASN A 260 11.99 -11.85 -0.08
N TRP A 261 11.14 -11.18 -0.86
CA TRP A 261 9.68 -11.14 -0.60
C TRP A 261 9.33 -10.57 0.78
N THR A 262 10.12 -9.59 1.26
CA THR A 262 9.98 -9.01 2.61
C THR A 262 10.31 -9.98 3.75
N SER A 263 10.93 -11.13 3.48
CA SER A 263 11.35 -12.07 4.53
C SER A 263 12.65 -11.67 5.22
N ASP A 264 13.40 -10.74 4.62
CA ASP A 264 14.68 -10.22 5.12
C ASP A 264 14.56 -8.70 5.25
N ILE A 265 14.51 -8.22 6.50
CA ILE A 265 14.22 -6.83 6.90
C ILE A 265 15.43 -6.24 7.63
#